data_AF-A0DGC1-F1
#
_entry.id   AF-A0DGC1-F1
#
_cell.length_a   1.000
_cell.length_b   1.000
_cell.length_c   1.000
_cell.angle_alpha   90.00
_cell.angle_beta   90.00
_cell.angle_gamma   90.00
#
_symmetry.space_group_name_H-M   'P 1'
#
loop_
_entity.id
_entity.type
_entity.pdbx_description
1 polymer ?
#
loop_
_entity_poly.entity_id
_entity_poly.type
_entity_poly.pdbx_seq_one_letter_code
_entity_poly.pdbx_strand_id
1 'polypeptide(L)'
;MRPISSLAEENQVRNLRMFSQSKGCAITTNQPQRIELPCFFNTPARFKSMNKNKVQLSEKQNDPKSLQTPELCIYLQSQRRLKDYEMLAFACKRAGKIKDEGRAYYSMGVLLDNMGKWSQAIQQYERFLKICIKLNDQHGCGLAYNCIGVDYQFMAETNPKFIEKAIEFHKKHEEVSDSNGKFLASINMGLCYDADSQLSMFYFQQALKHAINMSSKLGQTIAIANIGRIGQKGLYDNAEKMKLFIEKFLQLASELKDKESIIKGHMKLGAVSAQLGSYTEGKNSFLKALEMVENDRYLYQEAKCGFAISNAEMNMDQYLREQAQLLKQ
;
A
#
# COMPACT_ATOMS: atom_id res chain seq x y z
N MET A 1 32.05 -25.62 8.07
CA MET A 1 31.36 -25.05 6.89
C MET A 1 30.58 -23.84 7.36
N ARG A 2 30.80 -22.65 6.77
CA ARG A 2 30.00 -21.46 7.12
C ARG A 2 28.61 -21.61 6.49
N PRO A 3 27.52 -21.23 7.18
CA PRO A 3 26.18 -21.23 6.58
C PRO A 3 26.20 -20.32 5.35
N ILE A 4 25.60 -20.79 4.25
CA ILE A 4 25.40 -20.02 3.03
C ILE A 4 24.35 -18.97 3.39
N SER A 5 24.80 -17.77 3.75
CA SER A 5 23.94 -16.63 3.98
C SER A 5 23.13 -16.34 2.71
N SER A 6 21.81 -16.23 2.89
CA SER A 6 20.85 -15.99 1.81
C SER A 6 21.13 -14.65 1.09
N LEU A 7 20.62 -14.45 -0.15
CA LEU A 7 20.79 -13.16 -0.86
C LEU A 7 20.18 -12.00 -0.05
N ALA A 8 19.25 -12.29 0.85
CA ALA A 8 18.64 -11.33 1.78
C ALA A 8 19.32 -11.30 3.17
N GLU A 9 19.90 -12.40 3.65
CA GLU A 9 20.48 -12.53 5.00
C GLU A 9 21.88 -11.94 5.13
N GLU A 10 22.66 -11.84 4.05
CA GLU A 10 24.05 -11.31 4.09
C GLU A 10 24.17 -9.89 4.66
N ASN A 11 23.07 -9.21 4.99
CA ASN A 11 23.06 -7.83 5.48
C ASN A 11 21.91 -7.50 6.47
N GLN A 12 21.38 -8.47 7.22
CA GLN A 12 20.30 -8.22 8.21
C GLN A 12 20.66 -7.26 9.35
N VAL A 13 21.91 -6.77 9.47
CA VAL A 13 22.35 -5.97 10.63
C VAL A 13 21.93 -4.50 10.58
N ARG A 14 21.41 -3.93 9.47
CA ARG A 14 21.15 -2.47 9.45
C ARG A 14 19.81 -1.89 9.01
N ASN A 15 18.90 -2.58 8.31
CA ASN A 15 17.68 -1.89 7.83
C ASN A 15 16.42 -2.74 7.67
N LEU A 16 16.05 -3.55 8.67
CA LEU A 16 14.63 -3.91 8.89
C LEU A 16 13.86 -2.77 9.58
N ARG A 17 14.16 -1.51 9.21
CA ARG A 17 13.53 -0.29 9.73
C ARG A 17 12.42 0.25 8.84
N MET A 18 11.88 -0.55 7.92
CA MET A 18 10.75 -0.14 7.06
C MET A 18 9.53 0.29 7.90
N PHE A 19 9.36 -0.27 9.10
CA PHE A 19 8.23 0.02 9.98
C PHE A 19 8.60 0.56 11.37
N SER A 20 9.89 0.73 11.66
CA SER A 20 10.33 1.19 12.98
C SER A 20 10.75 2.65 13.02
N GLN A 21 11.11 3.26 11.88
CA GLN A 21 11.56 4.65 11.81
C GLN A 21 11.22 5.32 10.47
N SER A 22 9.94 5.52 10.16
CA SER A 22 9.54 6.42 9.06
C SER A 22 9.20 7.80 9.60
N LYS A 23 10.20 8.68 9.76
CA LYS A 23 9.91 10.11 9.91
C LYS A 23 9.40 10.63 8.56
N GLY A 24 8.11 10.94 8.48
CA GLY A 24 7.54 11.72 7.37
C GLY A 24 7.10 10.95 6.11
N CYS A 25 6.85 9.63 6.18
CA CYS A 25 6.22 8.94 5.06
C CYS A 25 4.70 8.94 5.24
N ALA A 26 3.97 9.59 4.31
CA ALA A 26 2.51 9.52 4.26
C ALA A 26 2.08 8.05 4.18
N ILE A 27 1.17 7.65 5.07
CA ILE A 27 0.71 6.27 5.19
C ILE A 27 -0.07 5.90 3.92
N THR A 28 0.56 5.12 3.05
CA THR A 28 -0.06 4.65 1.81
C THR A 28 -1.06 3.54 2.12
N THR A 29 -2.34 3.90 2.11
CA THR A 29 -3.47 2.98 2.32
C THR A 29 -4.13 2.65 0.98
N ASN A 30 -4.88 1.55 0.91
CA ASN A 30 -5.63 1.16 -0.29
C ASN A 30 -4.78 0.97 -1.57
N GLN A 31 -3.51 0.60 -1.41
CA GLN A 31 -2.62 0.25 -2.51
C GLN A 31 -1.79 -0.97 -2.13
N PRO A 32 -1.42 -1.81 -3.12
CA PRO A 32 -0.51 -2.92 -2.91
C PRO A 32 0.79 -2.50 -2.22
N GLN A 33 1.19 -3.25 -1.20
CA GLN A 33 2.42 -3.02 -0.45
C GLN A 33 3.52 -3.94 -0.96
N ARG A 34 4.70 -3.37 -1.20
CA ARG A 34 5.87 -4.13 -1.65
C ARG A 34 6.96 -4.16 -0.60
N ILE A 35 7.73 -5.24 -0.60
CA ILE A 35 9.00 -5.30 0.10
C ILE A 35 10.02 -4.49 -0.73
N GLU A 36 10.59 -3.45 -0.15
CA GLU A 36 11.75 -2.77 -0.72
C GLU A 36 13.01 -3.57 -0.41
N LEU A 37 13.90 -3.74 -1.39
CA LEU A 37 15.21 -4.30 -1.13
C LEU A 37 16.09 -3.27 -0.43
N PRO A 38 17.03 -3.73 0.42
CA PRO A 38 18.05 -2.85 0.96
C PRO A 38 18.90 -2.19 -0.13
N CYS A 39 19.26 -0.92 0.11
CA CYS A 39 19.91 -0.02 -0.85
C CYS A 39 21.23 -0.55 -1.48
N PHE A 40 21.90 -1.52 -0.85
CA PHE A 40 23.19 -2.07 -1.32
C PHE A 40 23.07 -3.03 -2.51
N PHE A 41 21.86 -3.44 -2.92
CA PHE A 41 21.69 -4.11 -4.20
C PHE A 41 21.91 -3.18 -5.41
N ASN A 42 22.15 -1.89 -5.17
CA ASN A 42 22.11 -0.84 -6.19
C ASN A 42 20.81 -0.94 -7.03
N THR A 43 19.74 -1.37 -6.37
CA THR A 43 18.42 -1.48 -6.97
C THR A 43 17.87 -0.09 -7.20
N PRO A 44 17.28 0.18 -8.36
CA PRO A 44 16.60 1.44 -8.59
C PRO A 44 15.55 1.66 -7.50
N ALA A 45 15.42 2.88 -6.99
CA ALA A 45 14.33 3.22 -6.12
C ALA A 45 13.00 2.98 -6.84
N ARG A 46 12.01 2.39 -6.16
CA ARG A 46 10.65 2.33 -6.69
C ARG A 46 10.05 3.73 -6.66
N PHE A 47 9.49 4.15 -7.78
CA PHE A 47 8.76 5.42 -7.85
C PHE A 47 7.29 5.16 -7.52
N LYS A 48 6.69 5.98 -6.64
CA LYS A 48 5.24 5.96 -6.42
C LYS A 48 4.59 6.29 -7.75
N SER A 49 3.98 5.28 -8.39
CA SER A 49 3.16 5.35 -9.60
C SER A 49 3.54 6.53 -10.52
N MET A 50 4.45 6.33 -11.46
CA MET A 50 4.41 7.17 -12.66
C MET A 50 3.02 6.98 -13.27
N ASN A 51 2.22 8.03 -13.16
CA ASN A 51 0.80 8.10 -13.51
C ASN A 51 0.49 7.39 -14.83
N LYS A 52 -0.76 6.95 -14.94
CA LYS A 52 -1.42 6.21 -16.06
C LYS A 52 -1.24 6.79 -17.47
N ASN A 53 -0.40 7.81 -17.69
CA ASN A 53 -0.10 8.43 -18.98
C ASN A 53 1.03 7.70 -19.75
N LYS A 54 0.99 6.36 -19.78
CA LYS A 54 2.04 5.53 -20.41
C LYS A 54 1.95 5.43 -21.93
N VAL A 55 0.85 5.86 -22.53
CA VAL A 55 0.69 5.81 -23.99
C VAL A 55 1.34 7.03 -24.67
N GLN A 56 1.50 8.18 -23.98
CA GLN A 56 2.00 9.40 -24.59
C GLN A 56 3.53 9.60 -24.53
N LEU A 57 4.27 8.88 -23.67
CA LEU A 57 5.72 9.07 -23.52
C LEU A 57 6.55 8.33 -24.59
N SER A 58 6.01 7.26 -25.20
CA SER A 58 6.65 6.60 -26.35
C SER A 58 6.53 7.44 -27.63
N GLU A 59 5.45 8.19 -27.79
CA GLU A 59 5.18 9.01 -28.98
C GLU A 59 5.97 10.34 -28.97
N LYS A 60 6.35 10.84 -27.79
CA LYS A 60 7.10 12.09 -27.62
C LYS A 60 8.61 11.97 -27.81
N GLN A 61 9.14 10.77 -28.12
CA GLN A 61 10.60 10.54 -28.27
C GLN A 61 11.26 11.42 -29.35
N ASN A 62 10.47 11.91 -30.31
CA ASN A 62 10.97 12.69 -31.45
C ASN A 62 10.85 14.21 -31.28
N ASP A 63 10.28 14.70 -30.16
CA ASP A 63 10.09 16.13 -29.91
C ASP A 63 11.16 16.71 -28.97
N PRO A 64 12.06 17.61 -29.42
CA PRO A 64 13.18 18.11 -28.61
C PRO A 64 12.76 18.94 -27.38
N LYS A 65 11.52 19.49 -27.36
CA LYS A 65 10.96 20.19 -26.19
C LYS A 65 10.42 19.26 -25.10
N SER A 66 10.09 18.01 -25.45
CA SER A 66 9.56 17.02 -24.50
C SER A 66 10.64 16.30 -23.69
N LEU A 67 11.88 16.27 -24.22
CA LEU A 67 13.09 15.73 -23.59
C LEU A 67 13.49 16.40 -22.26
N GLN A 68 12.87 17.52 -21.89
CA GLN A 68 13.19 18.27 -20.67
C GLN A 68 12.27 17.95 -19.48
N THR A 69 11.25 17.11 -19.66
CA THR A 69 10.40 16.68 -18.53
C THR A 69 11.16 15.66 -17.65
N PRO A 70 11.20 15.83 -16.31
CA PRO A 70 11.88 14.89 -15.41
C PRO A 70 11.42 13.44 -15.61
N GLU A 71 10.15 13.20 -15.92
CA GLU A 71 9.62 11.85 -16.12
C GLU A 71 10.16 11.17 -17.39
N LEU A 72 10.29 11.90 -18.51
CA LEU A 72 10.84 11.34 -19.74
C LEU A 72 12.33 11.05 -19.60
N CYS A 73 13.07 11.90 -18.89
CA CYS A 73 14.47 11.66 -18.53
C CYS A 73 14.63 10.38 -17.69
N ILE A 74 13.80 10.19 -16.65
CA ILE A 74 13.79 8.98 -15.82
C ILE A 74 13.45 7.74 -16.66
N TYR A 75 12.49 7.85 -17.57
CA TYR A 75 12.10 6.76 -18.47
C TYR A 75 13.23 6.34 -19.42
N LEU A 76 13.88 7.29 -20.10
CA LEU A 76 15.01 7.02 -20.98
C LEU A 76 16.23 6.46 -20.22
N GLN A 77 16.51 6.99 -19.03
CA GLN A 77 17.55 6.45 -18.16
C GLN A 77 17.23 5.02 -17.71
N SER A 78 15.96 4.72 -17.42
CA SER A 78 15.50 3.37 -17.06
C SER A 78 15.68 2.40 -18.23
N GLN A 79 15.42 2.81 -19.46
CA GLN A 79 15.67 1.98 -20.65
C GLN A 79 17.15 1.66 -20.86
N ARG A 80 18.04 2.64 -20.65
CA ARG A 80 19.50 2.41 -20.73
C ARG A 80 19.95 1.41 -19.66
N ARG A 81 19.56 1.65 -18.40
CA ARG A 81 19.86 0.73 -17.29
C ARG A 81 19.33 -0.68 -17.52
N LEU A 82 18.18 -0.84 -18.17
CA LEU A 82 17.64 -2.15 -18.48
C LEU A 82 18.57 -2.95 -19.40
N LYS A 83 19.17 -2.31 -20.40
CA LYS A 83 20.19 -2.94 -21.26
C LYS A 83 21.46 -3.28 -20.48
N ASP A 84 21.90 -2.39 -19.59
CA ASP A 84 23.08 -2.62 -18.75
C ASP A 84 22.88 -3.84 -17.83
N TYR A 85 21.71 -3.97 -17.20
CA TYR A 85 21.39 -5.14 -16.37
C TYR A 85 21.23 -6.43 -17.18
N GLU A 86 20.73 -6.35 -18.42
CA GLU A 86 20.65 -7.52 -19.31
C GLU A 86 22.07 -8.03 -19.65
N MET A 87 22.97 -7.13 -20.01
CA MET A 87 24.38 -7.44 -20.23
C MET A 87 25.06 -7.99 -18.96
N LEU A 88 24.77 -7.40 -17.80
CA LEU A 88 25.27 -7.87 -16.51
C LEU A 88 24.79 -9.29 -16.20
N ALA A 89 23.50 -9.57 -16.35
CA ALA A 89 22.94 -10.89 -16.12
C ALA A 89 23.60 -11.94 -17.03
N PHE A 90 23.81 -11.62 -18.31
CA PHE A 90 24.50 -12.50 -19.26
C PHE A 90 25.96 -12.77 -18.86
N ALA A 91 26.70 -11.72 -18.49
CA ALA A 91 28.09 -11.84 -18.06
C ALA A 91 28.22 -12.66 -16.76
N CYS A 92 27.37 -12.40 -15.77
CA CYS A 92 27.32 -13.14 -14.51
C CYS A 92 27.00 -14.61 -14.73
N LYS A 93 26.04 -14.92 -15.62
CA LYS A 93 25.70 -16.29 -15.99
C LYS A 93 26.89 -17.04 -16.60
N ARG A 94 27.63 -16.41 -17.52
CA ARG A 94 28.85 -17.00 -18.12
C ARG A 94 29.97 -17.18 -17.11
N ALA A 95 30.08 -16.27 -16.14
CA ALA A 95 31.09 -16.33 -15.09
C ALA A 95 30.72 -17.28 -13.92
N GLY A 96 29.56 -17.92 -13.96
CA GLY A 96 29.08 -18.77 -12.85
C GLY A 96 28.67 -17.98 -11.59
N LYS A 97 28.52 -16.67 -11.69
CA LYS A 97 28.11 -15.79 -10.58
C LYS A 97 26.59 -15.76 -10.44
N ILE A 98 26.03 -16.90 -10.02
CA ILE A 98 24.58 -17.15 -9.94
C ILE A 98 23.86 -16.12 -9.03
N LYS A 99 24.49 -15.72 -7.92
CA LYS A 99 23.93 -14.70 -7.00
C LYS A 99 23.73 -13.36 -7.72
N ASP A 100 24.76 -12.86 -8.41
CA ASP A 100 24.73 -11.57 -9.11
C ASP A 100 23.83 -11.59 -10.35
N GLU A 101 23.71 -12.74 -11.03
CA GLU A 101 22.70 -12.97 -12.08
C GLU A 101 21.28 -12.74 -11.53
N GLY A 102 20.98 -13.29 -10.35
CA GLY A 102 19.70 -13.08 -9.67
C GLY A 102 19.46 -11.60 -9.33
N ARG A 103 20.47 -10.91 -8.80
CA ARG A 103 20.37 -9.46 -8.49
C ARG A 103 20.04 -8.62 -9.72
N ALA A 104 20.66 -8.95 -10.86
CA ALA A 104 20.41 -8.27 -12.12
C ALA A 104 18.95 -8.47 -12.58
N TYR A 105 18.43 -9.71 -12.56
CA TYR A 105 17.04 -9.98 -12.93
C TYR A 105 16.03 -9.28 -12.01
N TYR A 106 16.27 -9.27 -10.69
CA TYR A 106 15.42 -8.52 -9.78
C TYR A 106 15.42 -7.02 -10.11
N SER A 107 16.60 -6.45 -10.37
CA SER A 107 16.74 -5.02 -10.68
C SER A 107 16.06 -4.64 -12.01
N MET A 108 16.10 -5.53 -13.01
CA MET A 108 15.33 -5.38 -14.25
C MET A 108 13.82 -5.39 -13.98
N GLY A 109 13.35 -6.31 -13.13
CA GLY A 109 11.94 -6.36 -12.71
C GLY A 109 11.50 -5.04 -12.08
N VAL A 110 12.30 -4.47 -11.17
CA VAL A 110 12.01 -3.16 -10.54
C VAL A 110 11.93 -2.02 -11.55
N LEU A 111 12.83 -1.98 -12.54
CA LEU A 111 12.77 -0.97 -13.61
C LEU A 111 11.50 -1.10 -14.45
N LEU A 112 11.16 -2.32 -14.85
CA LEU A 112 9.97 -2.61 -15.65
C LEU A 112 8.70 -2.28 -14.88
N ASP A 113 8.68 -2.52 -13.56
CA ASP A 113 7.63 -2.09 -12.64
C ASP A 113 7.48 -0.57 -12.57
N ASN A 114 8.58 0.16 -12.45
CA ASN A 114 8.56 1.62 -12.46
C ASN A 114 8.01 2.17 -13.78
N MET A 115 8.30 1.48 -14.89
CA MET A 115 7.71 1.75 -16.22
C MET A 115 6.29 1.16 -16.36
N GLY A 116 5.81 0.42 -15.35
CA GLY A 116 4.68 -0.50 -15.29
C GLY A 116 4.38 -1.28 -16.56
N LYS A 117 5.44 -1.88 -17.08
CA LYS A 117 5.38 -3.02 -17.99
C LYS A 117 5.29 -4.30 -17.15
N TRP A 118 4.18 -4.45 -16.41
CA TRP A 118 3.99 -5.49 -15.39
C TRP A 118 4.22 -6.90 -15.92
N SER A 119 3.75 -7.21 -17.12
CA SER A 119 3.96 -8.53 -17.75
C SER A 119 5.44 -8.86 -18.00
N GLN A 120 6.25 -7.86 -18.36
CA GLN A 120 7.69 -8.05 -18.55
C GLN A 120 8.41 -8.12 -17.21
N ALA A 121 7.97 -7.35 -16.21
CA ALA A 121 8.54 -7.39 -14.86
C ALA A 121 8.36 -8.77 -14.22
N ILE A 122 7.17 -9.36 -14.33
CA ILE A 122 6.86 -10.72 -13.87
C ILE A 122 7.86 -11.73 -14.47
N GLN A 123 8.15 -11.66 -15.77
CA GLN A 123 9.12 -12.57 -16.40
C GLN A 123 10.53 -12.46 -15.78
N GLN A 124 10.97 -11.24 -15.43
CA GLN A 124 12.28 -11.05 -14.78
C GLN A 124 12.25 -11.53 -13.32
N TYR A 125 11.15 -11.28 -12.60
CA TYR A 125 10.98 -11.80 -11.24
C TYR A 125 10.87 -13.33 -11.20
N GLU A 126 10.28 -13.98 -12.19
CA GLU A 126 10.29 -15.44 -12.31
C GLU A 126 11.70 -16.00 -12.56
N ARG A 127 12.54 -15.30 -13.33
CA ARG A 127 13.96 -15.66 -13.50
C ARG A 127 14.73 -15.53 -12.18
N PHE A 128 14.49 -14.44 -11.45
CA PHE A 128 15.04 -14.24 -10.11
C PHE A 128 14.57 -15.35 -9.14
N LEU A 129 13.27 -15.67 -9.13
CA LEU A 129 12.69 -16.74 -8.31
C LEU A 129 13.35 -18.09 -8.60
N LYS A 130 13.56 -18.44 -9.88
CA LYS A 130 14.26 -19.69 -10.26
C LYS A 130 15.68 -19.75 -9.69
N ILE A 131 16.37 -18.62 -9.60
CA ILE A 131 17.70 -18.54 -8.98
C ILE A 131 17.61 -18.69 -7.47
N CYS A 132 16.66 -18.00 -6.82
CA CYS A 132 16.45 -18.13 -5.37
C CYS A 132 16.13 -19.57 -4.97
N ILE A 133 15.28 -20.27 -5.72
CA ILE A 133 14.97 -21.69 -5.50
C ILE A 133 16.24 -22.54 -5.65
N LYS A 134 17.05 -22.33 -6.70
CA LYS A 134 18.32 -23.06 -6.89
C LYS A 134 19.31 -22.85 -5.74
N LEU A 135 19.29 -21.67 -5.13
CA LEU A 135 20.16 -21.31 -4.02
C LEU A 135 19.55 -21.67 -2.64
N ASN A 136 18.34 -22.25 -2.60
CA ASN A 136 17.56 -22.46 -1.38
C ASN A 136 17.37 -21.19 -0.55
N ASP A 137 17.27 -20.03 -1.22
CA ASP A 137 17.07 -18.73 -0.57
C ASP A 137 15.57 -18.45 -0.38
N GLN A 138 15.07 -18.80 0.80
CA GLN A 138 13.66 -18.62 1.16
C GLN A 138 13.24 -17.14 1.20
N HIS A 139 14.11 -16.26 1.72
CA HIS A 139 13.83 -14.83 1.76
C HIS A 139 13.77 -14.20 0.36
N GLY A 140 14.69 -14.59 -0.53
CA GLY A 140 14.67 -14.20 -1.94
C GLY A 140 13.43 -14.71 -2.67
N CYS A 141 12.94 -15.92 -2.34
CA CYS A 141 11.68 -16.44 -2.86
C CYS A 141 10.49 -15.61 -2.37
N GLY A 142 10.42 -15.29 -1.08
CA GLY A 142 9.36 -14.44 -0.52
C GLY A 142 9.28 -13.08 -1.18
N LEU A 143 10.42 -12.42 -1.39
CA LEU A 143 10.51 -11.17 -2.13
C LEU A 143 9.98 -11.28 -3.56
N ALA A 144 10.38 -12.34 -4.28
CA ALA A 144 9.91 -12.56 -5.65
C ALA A 144 8.39 -12.80 -5.70
N TYR A 145 7.86 -13.62 -4.79
CA TYR A 145 6.42 -13.87 -4.69
C TYR A 145 5.63 -12.61 -4.36
N ASN A 146 6.12 -11.77 -3.44
CA ASN A 146 5.51 -10.47 -3.14
C ASN A 146 5.46 -9.58 -4.39
N CYS A 147 6.58 -9.44 -5.11
CA CYS A 147 6.64 -8.57 -6.28
C CYS A 147 5.72 -9.05 -7.41
N ILE A 148 5.76 -10.35 -7.73
CA ILE A 148 4.90 -10.95 -8.76
C ILE A 148 3.43 -10.81 -8.39
N GLY A 149 3.06 -11.06 -7.12
CA GLY A 149 1.69 -10.90 -6.65
C GLY A 149 1.17 -9.48 -6.85
N VAL A 150 1.98 -8.47 -6.48
CA VAL A 150 1.60 -7.06 -6.68
C VAL A 150 1.49 -6.69 -8.17
N ASP A 151 2.36 -7.21 -9.04
CA ASP A 151 2.26 -6.97 -10.49
C ASP A 151 0.95 -7.54 -11.06
N TYR A 152 0.56 -8.74 -10.61
CA TYR A 152 -0.73 -9.30 -10.96
C TYR A 152 -1.91 -8.49 -10.40
N GLN A 153 -1.80 -7.88 -9.22
CA GLN A 153 -2.82 -6.96 -8.70
C GLN A 153 -2.99 -5.74 -9.62
N PHE A 154 -1.89 -5.12 -10.05
CA PHE A 154 -1.97 -3.99 -10.99
C PHE A 154 -2.52 -4.40 -12.36
N MET A 155 -2.22 -5.61 -12.83
CA MET A 155 -2.84 -6.14 -14.04
C MET A 155 -4.33 -6.47 -13.85
N ALA A 156 -4.74 -6.84 -12.63
CA ALA A 156 -6.14 -7.12 -12.30
C ALA A 156 -7.03 -5.87 -12.35
N GLU A 157 -6.47 -4.66 -12.15
CA GLU A 157 -7.19 -3.39 -12.34
C GLU A 157 -7.74 -3.24 -13.77
N THR A 158 -7.04 -3.75 -14.78
CA THR A 158 -7.47 -3.68 -16.19
C THR A 158 -8.10 -4.98 -16.67
N ASN A 159 -7.69 -6.12 -16.13
CA ASN A 159 -8.24 -7.44 -16.48
C ASN A 159 -8.40 -8.31 -15.23
N PRO A 160 -9.63 -8.39 -14.68
CA PRO A 160 -9.92 -9.10 -13.42
C PRO A 160 -9.45 -10.56 -13.35
N LYS A 161 -9.22 -11.23 -14.49
CA LYS A 161 -8.71 -12.62 -14.53
C LYS A 161 -7.36 -12.79 -13.82
N PHE A 162 -6.57 -11.73 -13.67
CA PHE A 162 -5.28 -11.80 -12.98
C PHE A 162 -5.40 -11.83 -11.45
N ILE A 163 -6.59 -11.58 -10.88
CA ILE A 163 -6.77 -11.54 -9.43
C ILE A 163 -6.46 -12.89 -8.76
N GLU A 164 -6.85 -14.00 -9.39
CA GLU A 164 -6.59 -15.35 -8.87
C GLU A 164 -5.09 -15.64 -8.78
N LYS A 165 -4.31 -15.18 -9.77
CA LYS A 165 -2.85 -15.29 -9.76
C LYS A 165 -2.24 -14.42 -8.67
N ALA A 166 -2.72 -13.18 -8.49
CA ALA A 166 -2.25 -12.34 -7.40
C ALA A 166 -2.43 -13.01 -6.03
N ILE A 167 -3.61 -13.60 -5.80
CA ILE A 167 -3.93 -14.35 -4.59
C ILE A 167 -3.00 -15.56 -4.41
N GLU A 168 -2.77 -16.35 -5.46
CA GLU A 168 -1.85 -17.50 -5.43
C GLU A 168 -0.44 -17.09 -4.99
N PHE A 169 0.10 -16.02 -5.60
CA PHE A 169 1.44 -15.53 -5.29
C PHE A 169 1.53 -14.91 -3.89
N HIS A 170 0.49 -14.23 -3.40
CA HIS A 170 0.47 -13.73 -2.03
C HIS A 170 0.37 -14.83 -0.98
N LYS A 171 -0.33 -15.94 -1.26
CA LYS A 171 -0.29 -17.13 -0.39
C LYS A 171 1.09 -17.76 -0.31
N LYS A 172 1.76 -17.97 -1.46
CA LYS A 172 3.15 -18.45 -1.49
C LYS A 172 4.10 -17.52 -0.74
N HIS A 173 3.91 -16.21 -0.86
CA HIS A 173 4.66 -15.23 -0.09
C HIS A 173 4.43 -15.40 1.42
N GLU A 174 3.20 -15.60 1.87
CA GLU A 174 2.86 -15.82 3.29
C GLU A 174 3.55 -17.06 3.87
N GLU A 175 3.57 -18.16 3.13
CA GLU A 175 4.14 -19.45 3.54
C GLU A 175 5.65 -19.38 3.84
N VAL A 176 6.39 -18.59 3.05
CA VAL A 176 7.87 -18.50 3.15
C VAL A 176 8.35 -17.30 3.96
N SER A 177 7.43 -16.50 4.52
CA SER A 177 7.75 -15.22 5.14
C SER A 177 7.85 -15.26 6.66
N ASP A 178 8.64 -14.34 7.20
CA ASP A 178 8.67 -13.97 8.61
C ASP A 178 7.42 -13.15 9.01
N SER A 179 7.37 -12.66 10.25
CA SER A 179 6.24 -11.85 10.72
C SER A 179 6.00 -10.59 9.87
N ASN A 180 7.05 -9.96 9.36
CA ASN A 180 6.95 -8.78 8.50
C ASN A 180 6.34 -9.12 7.13
N GLY A 181 6.85 -10.18 6.48
CA GLY A 181 6.32 -10.62 5.20
C GLY A 181 4.88 -11.15 5.32
N LYS A 182 4.53 -11.83 6.42
CA LYS A 182 3.15 -12.26 6.70
C LYS A 182 2.19 -11.09 6.90
N PHE A 183 2.63 -10.01 7.56
CA PHE A 183 1.87 -8.75 7.61
C PHE A 183 1.59 -8.22 6.19
N LEU A 184 2.62 -8.11 5.35
CA LEU A 184 2.49 -7.61 3.98
C LEU A 184 1.62 -8.52 3.10
N ALA A 185 1.78 -9.84 3.21
CA ALA A 185 0.95 -10.82 2.51
C ALA A 185 -0.52 -10.62 2.89
N SER A 186 -0.83 -10.50 4.19
CA SER A 186 -2.18 -10.30 4.70
C SER A 186 -2.79 -8.98 4.21
N ILE A 187 -2.04 -7.87 4.20
CA ILE A 187 -2.51 -6.60 3.63
C ILE A 187 -2.87 -6.76 2.15
N ASN A 188 -1.97 -7.35 1.36
CA ASN A 188 -2.20 -7.49 -0.07
C ASN A 188 -3.33 -8.47 -0.38
N MET A 189 -3.47 -9.55 0.38
CA MET A 189 -4.60 -10.47 0.29
C MET A 189 -5.93 -9.75 0.59
N GLY A 190 -5.98 -8.92 1.64
CA GLY A 190 -7.15 -8.11 1.94
C GLY A 190 -7.54 -7.19 0.78
N LEU A 191 -6.55 -6.59 0.10
CA LEU A 191 -6.78 -5.77 -1.10
C LEU A 191 -7.24 -6.61 -2.31
N CYS A 192 -6.73 -7.83 -2.49
CA CYS A 192 -7.21 -8.74 -3.54
C CYS A 192 -8.69 -9.10 -3.36
N TYR A 193 -9.12 -9.31 -2.12
CA TYR A 193 -10.50 -9.65 -1.79
C TYR A 193 -11.40 -8.42 -1.64
N ASP A 194 -11.05 -7.25 -2.17
CA ASP A 194 -11.84 -6.02 -1.98
C ASP A 194 -13.32 -6.11 -2.43
N ALA A 195 -13.65 -7.05 -3.33
CA ALA A 195 -15.02 -7.38 -3.72
C ALA A 195 -15.76 -8.26 -2.69
N ASP A 196 -15.05 -9.12 -1.98
CA ASP A 196 -15.57 -9.93 -0.87
C ASP A 196 -15.18 -9.26 0.45
N SER A 197 -16.07 -8.41 0.94
CA SER A 197 -15.80 -7.61 2.14
C SER A 197 -15.49 -8.49 3.37
N GLN A 198 -16.06 -9.70 3.48
CA GLN A 198 -15.85 -10.57 4.64
C GLN A 198 -14.43 -11.14 4.63
N LEU A 199 -13.99 -11.68 3.48
CA LEU A 199 -12.62 -12.17 3.32
C LEU A 199 -11.61 -11.03 3.42
N SER A 200 -11.90 -9.87 2.83
CA SER A 200 -11.05 -8.69 2.94
C SER A 200 -10.84 -8.27 4.40
N MET A 201 -11.93 -8.20 5.17
CA MET A 201 -11.89 -7.91 6.60
C MET A 201 -11.06 -8.94 7.38
N PHE A 202 -11.26 -10.23 7.11
CA PHE A 202 -10.50 -11.30 7.74
C PHE A 202 -8.98 -11.13 7.53
N TYR A 203 -8.55 -10.88 6.31
CA TYR A 203 -7.12 -10.67 6.02
C TYR A 203 -6.57 -9.37 6.63
N PHE A 204 -7.34 -8.28 6.68
CA PHE A 204 -6.88 -7.07 7.37
C PHE A 204 -6.80 -7.23 8.88
N GLN A 205 -7.67 -8.04 9.50
CA GLN A 205 -7.55 -8.41 10.91
C GLN A 205 -6.31 -9.28 11.18
N GLN A 206 -5.99 -10.22 10.29
CA GLN A 206 -4.74 -10.98 10.37
C GLN A 206 -3.52 -10.05 10.25
N ALA A 207 -3.53 -9.10 9.32
CA ALA A 207 -2.49 -8.08 9.22
C ALA A 207 -2.35 -7.29 10.53
N LEU A 208 -3.45 -6.86 11.13
CA LEU A 208 -3.42 -6.15 12.42
C LEU A 208 -2.79 -7.01 13.52
N LYS A 209 -3.13 -8.30 13.60
CA LYS A 209 -2.52 -9.25 14.55
C LYS A 209 -1.00 -9.33 14.37
N HIS A 210 -0.51 -9.45 13.13
CA HIS A 210 0.92 -9.44 12.85
C HIS A 210 1.58 -8.11 13.27
N ALA A 211 0.95 -6.98 12.97
CA ALA A 211 1.48 -5.67 13.33
C ALA A 211 1.54 -5.44 14.85
N ILE A 212 0.58 -5.98 15.62
CA ILE A 212 0.60 -5.98 17.08
C ILE A 212 1.76 -6.82 17.60
N ASN A 213 1.92 -8.05 17.09
CA ASN A 213 3.04 -8.93 17.48
C ASN A 213 4.41 -8.30 17.18
N MET A 214 4.51 -7.53 16.10
CA MET A 214 5.70 -6.77 15.73
C MET A 214 5.88 -5.47 16.53
N SER A 215 4.92 -5.10 17.38
CA SER A 215 4.85 -3.78 18.04
C SER A 215 4.98 -2.61 17.06
N SER A 216 4.53 -2.81 15.81
CA SER A 216 4.66 -1.82 14.74
C SER A 216 3.46 -0.88 14.75
N LYS A 217 3.67 0.34 15.23
CA LYS A 217 2.65 1.40 15.18
C LYS A 217 2.23 1.69 13.75
N LEU A 218 3.19 1.83 12.83
CA LEU A 218 2.91 2.05 11.42
C LEU A 218 2.09 0.90 10.80
N GLY A 219 2.46 -0.35 11.06
CA GLY A 219 1.73 -1.51 10.57
C GLY A 219 0.29 -1.57 11.12
N GLN A 220 0.11 -1.25 12.40
CA GLN A 220 -1.22 -1.16 13.01
C GLN A 220 -2.06 -0.08 12.34
N THR A 221 -1.49 1.11 12.12
CA THR A 221 -2.17 2.21 11.43
C THR A 221 -2.61 1.83 10.01
N ILE A 222 -1.75 1.15 9.24
CA ILE A 222 -2.09 0.66 7.89
C ILE A 222 -3.22 -0.36 7.92
N ALA A 223 -3.14 -1.35 8.81
CA ALA A 223 -4.16 -2.39 8.92
C ALA A 223 -5.52 -1.82 9.33
N ILE A 224 -5.56 -0.98 10.36
CA ILE A 224 -6.78 -0.35 10.86
C ILE A 224 -7.40 0.57 9.79
N ALA A 225 -6.58 1.31 9.04
CA ALA A 225 -7.09 2.18 7.98
C ALA A 225 -7.81 1.38 6.87
N ASN A 226 -7.29 0.21 6.52
CA ASN A 226 -7.90 -0.70 5.54
C ASN A 226 -9.15 -1.40 6.10
N ILE A 227 -9.15 -1.82 7.38
CA ILE A 227 -10.35 -2.28 8.10
C ILE A 227 -11.46 -1.24 8.01
N GLY A 228 -11.13 0.02 8.31
CA GLY A 228 -12.08 1.13 8.26
C GLY A 228 -12.68 1.36 6.87
N ARG A 229 -11.87 1.20 5.82
CA ARG A 229 -12.31 1.32 4.43
C ARG A 229 -13.27 0.18 4.03
N ILE A 230 -13.01 -1.06 4.46
CA ILE A 230 -13.88 -2.19 4.14
C ILE A 230 -15.18 -2.13 4.93
N GLY A 231 -15.14 -1.79 6.22
CA GLY A 231 -16.37 -1.65 6.99
C GLY A 231 -17.29 -0.56 6.44
N GLN A 232 -16.73 0.51 5.85
CA GLN A 232 -17.49 1.53 5.12
C GLN A 232 -18.31 1.01 3.93
N LYS A 233 -17.93 -0.12 3.31
CA LYS A 233 -18.60 -0.67 2.12
C LYS A 233 -19.86 -1.50 2.40
N GLY A 234 -20.31 -1.58 3.65
CA GLY A 234 -21.58 -2.26 3.97
C GLY A 234 -21.46 -3.49 4.87
N LEU A 235 -20.28 -3.76 5.45
CA LEU A 235 -20.15 -4.65 6.61
C LEU A 235 -20.33 -3.89 7.93
N TYR A 236 -21.38 -3.09 8.01
CA TYR A 236 -21.74 -2.31 9.20
C TYR A 236 -22.70 -3.07 10.11
N ASP A 237 -22.45 -4.35 10.38
CA ASP A 237 -23.17 -5.03 11.45
C ASP A 237 -22.77 -4.44 12.83
N ASN A 238 -21.73 -3.59 12.90
CA ASN A 238 -21.31 -2.95 14.15
C ASN A 238 -20.55 -1.62 13.96
N ALA A 239 -21.29 -0.52 13.80
CA ALA A 239 -20.72 0.84 13.71
C ALA A 239 -19.95 1.27 14.98
N GLU A 240 -20.29 0.72 16.16
CA GLU A 240 -19.55 0.97 17.41
C GLU A 240 -18.12 0.40 17.36
N LYS A 241 -17.96 -0.84 16.89
CA LYS A 241 -16.63 -1.43 16.66
C LYS A 241 -15.81 -0.59 15.68
N MET A 242 -16.47 -0.05 14.64
CA MET A 242 -15.79 0.81 13.69
C MET A 242 -15.28 2.10 14.34
N LYS A 243 -16.11 2.73 15.19
CA LYS A 243 -15.71 3.91 15.97
C LYS A 243 -14.46 3.62 16.81
N LEU A 244 -14.42 2.47 17.51
CA LEU A 244 -13.23 2.05 18.28
C LEU A 244 -11.97 1.88 17.42
N PHE A 245 -12.10 1.29 16.23
CA PHE A 245 -10.97 1.18 15.30
C PHE A 245 -10.48 2.55 14.84
N ILE A 246 -11.38 3.48 14.49
CA ILE A 246 -11.02 4.83 14.06
C ILE A 246 -10.35 5.62 15.20
N GLU A 247 -10.86 5.52 16.43
CA GLU A 247 -10.25 6.14 17.61
C GLU A 247 -8.83 5.61 17.84
N LYS A 248 -8.64 4.29 17.72
CA LYS A 248 -7.30 3.69 17.83
C LYS A 248 -6.37 4.16 16.70
N PHE A 249 -6.87 4.27 15.48
CA PHE A 249 -6.12 4.81 14.35
C PHE A 249 -5.70 6.26 14.58
N LEU A 250 -6.60 7.12 15.09
CA LEU A 250 -6.29 8.51 15.43
C LEU A 250 -5.21 8.62 16.51
N GLN A 251 -5.26 7.76 17.54
CA GLN A 251 -4.23 7.69 18.57
C GLN A 251 -2.86 7.36 17.95
N LEU A 252 -2.79 6.29 17.14
CA LEU A 252 -1.54 5.86 16.52
C LEU A 252 -1.01 6.89 15.50
N ALA A 253 -1.89 7.49 14.69
CA ALA A 253 -1.52 8.52 13.72
C ALA A 253 -0.97 9.78 14.43
N SER A 254 -1.53 10.15 15.59
CA SER A 254 -1.03 11.23 16.44
C SER A 254 0.37 10.93 16.99
N GLU A 255 0.61 9.70 17.45
CA GLU A 255 1.94 9.26 17.90
C GLU A 255 2.98 9.27 16.77
N LEU A 256 2.55 8.98 15.53
CA LEU A 256 3.38 9.04 14.33
C LEU A 256 3.55 10.47 13.78
N LYS A 257 2.82 11.45 14.32
CA LYS A 257 2.77 12.84 13.85
C LYS A 257 2.37 12.96 12.36
N ASP A 258 1.55 12.03 11.88
CA ASP A 258 1.04 12.06 10.51
C ASP A 258 -0.23 12.93 10.43
N LYS A 259 -0.05 14.22 10.15
CA LYS A 259 -1.15 15.19 10.02
C LYS A 259 -2.21 14.74 9.00
N GLU A 260 -1.81 14.20 7.86
CA GLU A 260 -2.73 13.82 6.78
C GLU A 260 -3.62 12.65 7.22
N SER A 261 -3.03 11.65 7.86
CA SER A 261 -3.79 10.53 8.44
C SER A 261 -4.73 10.99 9.55
N ILE A 262 -4.33 11.93 10.40
CA ILE A 262 -5.19 12.46 11.46
C ILE A 262 -6.43 13.14 10.87
N ILE A 263 -6.26 13.98 9.82
CA ILE A 263 -7.38 14.62 9.11
C ILE A 263 -8.35 13.57 8.57
N LYS A 264 -7.83 12.59 7.82
CA LYS A 264 -8.63 11.48 7.26
C LYS A 264 -9.33 10.67 8.36
N GLY A 265 -8.67 10.44 9.50
CA GLY A 265 -9.25 9.76 10.64
C GLY A 265 -10.44 10.52 11.23
N HIS A 266 -10.33 11.84 11.40
CA HIS A 266 -11.42 12.68 11.90
C HIS A 266 -12.61 12.73 10.94
N MET A 267 -12.37 12.74 9.63
CA MET A 267 -13.44 12.64 8.64
C MET A 267 -14.18 11.29 8.72
N LYS A 268 -13.44 10.19 8.87
CA LYS A 268 -14.04 8.86 9.07
C LYS A 268 -14.83 8.77 10.36
N LEU A 269 -14.32 9.35 11.45
CA LEU A 269 -15.03 9.42 12.73
C LEU A 269 -16.34 10.20 12.58
N GLY A 270 -16.29 11.33 11.87
CA GLY A 270 -17.46 12.14 11.54
C GLY A 270 -18.57 11.32 10.87
N ALA A 271 -18.21 10.58 9.82
CA ALA A 271 -19.14 9.74 9.07
C ALA A 271 -19.74 8.61 9.93
N VAL A 272 -18.93 7.92 10.74
CA VAL A 272 -19.42 6.82 11.59
C VAL A 272 -20.28 7.34 12.75
N SER A 273 -19.93 8.46 13.36
CA SER A 273 -20.75 9.09 14.40
C SER A 273 -22.11 9.56 13.87
N ALA A 274 -22.16 10.12 12.65
CA ALA A 274 -23.41 10.47 12.00
C ALA A 274 -24.31 9.24 11.77
N GLN A 275 -23.72 8.12 11.33
CA GLN A 275 -24.44 6.85 11.17
C GLN A 275 -24.97 6.28 12.49
N LEU A 276 -24.26 6.49 13.60
CA LEU A 276 -24.71 6.13 14.95
C LEU A 276 -25.79 7.08 15.51
N GLY A 277 -26.24 8.08 14.74
CA GLY A 277 -27.18 9.11 15.20
C GLY A 277 -26.56 10.14 16.16
N SER A 278 -25.24 10.09 16.36
CA SER A 278 -24.49 11.02 17.20
C SER A 278 -24.01 12.21 16.36
N TYR A 279 -24.97 12.98 15.82
CA TYR A 279 -24.70 14.05 14.85
C TYR A 279 -23.81 15.17 15.39
N THR A 280 -23.89 15.47 16.68
CA THR A 280 -23.05 16.48 17.35
C THR A 280 -21.57 16.08 17.34
N GLU A 281 -21.27 14.82 17.69
CA GLU A 281 -19.92 14.26 17.60
C GLU A 281 -19.43 14.21 16.14
N GLY A 282 -20.33 13.83 15.22
CA GLY A 282 -20.07 13.77 13.79
C GLY A 282 -19.59 15.12 13.24
N LYS A 283 -20.40 16.16 13.48
CA LYS A 283 -20.11 17.55 13.13
C LYS A 283 -18.78 18.03 13.73
N ASN A 284 -18.55 17.80 15.02
CA ASN A 284 -17.32 18.22 15.70
C ASN A 284 -16.08 17.53 15.12
N SER A 285 -16.20 16.27 14.71
CA SER A 285 -15.10 15.53 14.10
C SER A 285 -14.75 16.08 12.71
N PHE A 286 -15.76 16.40 11.88
CA PHE A 286 -15.51 17.08 10.61
C PHE A 286 -14.95 18.49 10.78
N LEU A 287 -15.37 19.23 11.80
CA LEU A 287 -14.82 20.55 12.12
C LEU A 287 -13.33 20.48 12.47
N LYS A 288 -12.93 19.51 13.31
CA LYS A 288 -11.52 19.26 13.62
C LYS A 288 -10.72 18.93 12.36
N ALA A 289 -11.27 18.11 11.46
CA ALA A 289 -10.61 17.82 10.19
C ALA A 289 -10.41 19.10 9.36
N LEU A 290 -11.44 19.95 9.24
CA LEU A 290 -11.38 21.21 8.50
C LEU A 290 -10.32 22.18 9.02
N GLU A 291 -10.25 22.37 10.34
CA GLU A 291 -9.28 23.27 10.98
C GLU A 291 -7.82 22.85 10.75
N MET A 292 -7.60 21.55 10.54
CA MET A 292 -6.27 20.98 10.32
C MET A 292 -5.82 21.02 8.86
N VAL A 293 -6.72 21.25 7.90
CA VAL A 293 -6.37 21.29 6.48
C VAL A 293 -5.77 22.65 6.12
N GLU A 294 -4.46 22.67 5.83
CA GLU A 294 -3.75 23.91 5.47
C GLU A 294 -3.75 24.16 3.95
N ASN A 295 -3.31 23.19 3.13
CA ASN A 295 -3.01 23.43 1.70
C ASN A 295 -3.64 22.41 0.72
N ASP A 296 -4.38 21.41 1.22
CA ASP A 296 -5.00 20.38 0.37
C ASP A 296 -6.44 20.75 0.03
N ARG A 297 -6.65 21.26 -1.19
CA ARG A 297 -7.99 21.66 -1.67
C ARG A 297 -8.95 20.49 -1.70
N TYR A 298 -8.50 19.27 -2.01
CA TYR A 298 -9.39 18.12 -2.09
C TYR A 298 -9.88 17.72 -0.69
N LEU A 299 -8.96 17.55 0.26
CA LEU A 299 -9.31 17.23 1.66
C LEU A 299 -10.18 18.31 2.30
N TYR A 300 -9.91 19.58 2.00
CA TYR A 300 -10.73 20.69 2.48
C TYR A 300 -12.18 20.58 2.00
N GLN A 301 -12.40 20.33 0.70
CA GLN A 301 -13.76 20.22 0.16
C GLN A 301 -14.48 19.00 0.73
N GLU A 302 -13.81 17.86 0.84
CA GLU A 302 -14.40 16.64 1.38
C GLU A 302 -14.80 16.82 2.85
N ALA A 303 -13.92 17.39 3.68
CA ALA A 303 -14.23 17.70 5.08
C ALA A 303 -15.36 18.74 5.21
N LYS A 304 -15.41 19.72 4.30
CA LYS A 304 -16.47 20.75 4.27
C LYS A 304 -17.83 20.16 3.93
N CYS A 305 -17.88 19.27 2.94
CA CYS A 305 -19.09 18.54 2.59
C CYS A 305 -19.58 17.69 3.77
N GLY A 306 -18.68 16.93 4.41
CA GLY A 306 -19.02 16.13 5.60
C GLY A 306 -19.57 16.99 6.74
N PHE A 307 -18.91 18.12 7.05
CA PHE A 307 -19.39 19.07 8.05
C PHE A 307 -20.79 19.60 7.75
N ALA A 308 -21.03 20.01 6.49
CA ALA A 308 -22.32 20.55 6.08
C ALA A 308 -23.45 19.51 6.21
N ILE A 309 -23.19 18.26 5.80
CA ILE A 309 -24.15 17.15 5.91
C ILE A 309 -24.46 16.89 7.39
N SER A 310 -23.44 16.66 8.23
CA SER A 310 -23.68 16.37 9.65
C SER A 310 -24.33 17.54 10.40
N ASN A 311 -24.07 18.79 9.99
CA ASN A 311 -24.75 19.96 10.56
C ASN A 311 -26.22 20.03 10.16
N ALA A 312 -26.55 19.69 8.90
CA ALA A 312 -27.93 19.59 8.45
C ALA A 312 -28.68 18.46 9.16
N GLU A 313 -28.08 17.27 9.29
CA GLU A 313 -28.65 16.14 10.01
C GLU A 313 -28.91 16.46 11.48
N MET A 314 -27.95 17.12 12.15
CA MET A 314 -28.11 17.57 13.54
C MET A 314 -29.30 18.52 13.70
N ASN A 315 -29.43 19.51 12.81
CA ASN A 315 -30.53 20.47 12.87
C ASN A 315 -31.88 19.79 12.58
N MET A 316 -31.92 18.85 11.64
CA MET A 316 -33.13 18.08 11.35
C MET A 316 -33.55 17.17 12.52
N ASP A 317 -32.61 16.48 13.16
CA ASP A 317 -32.88 15.68 14.35
C ASP A 317 -33.42 16.53 15.50
N GLN A 318 -32.83 17.71 15.73
CA GLN A 318 -33.32 18.65 16.74
C GLN A 318 -34.75 19.12 16.44
N TYR A 319 -35.01 19.55 15.19
CA TYR A 319 -36.35 19.97 14.77
C TYR A 319 -37.41 18.87 14.96
N LEU A 320 -37.08 17.63 14.58
CA LEU A 320 -37.99 16.49 14.75
C LEU A 320 -38.29 16.20 16.22
N ARG A 321 -37.30 16.34 17.11
CA ARG A 321 -37.49 16.18 18.56
C ARG A 321 -38.40 17.25 19.14
N GLU A 322 -38.25 18.50 18.71
CA GLU A 322 -39.10 19.62 19.14
C GLU A 322 -40.56 19.40 18.69
N GLN A 323 -40.79 19.01 17.44
CA GLN A 323 -42.14 18.69 16.94
C GLN A 323 -42.76 17.49 17.67
N ALA A 324 -41.98 16.46 17.96
CA ALA A 324 -42.46 15.29 18.70
C ALA A 324 -42.84 15.61 20.16
N GLN A 325 -42.23 16.63 20.77
CA GLN A 325 -42.64 17.13 22.09
C GLN A 325 -43.94 17.91 22.03
N LEU A 326 -44.12 18.76 21.01
CA LEU A 326 -45.34 19.54 20.80
C LEU A 326 -46.56 18.65 20.54
N LEU A 327 -46.40 17.54 19.82
CA LEU A 327 -47.49 16.57 19.55
C LEU A 327 -47.90 15.74 20.78
N LYS A 328 -47.12 15.78 21.87
CA LYS A 328 -47.42 15.06 23.13
C LYS A 328 -48.12 15.94 24.17
N GLN A 329 -48.30 17.24 23.88
CA GLN A 329 -49.03 18.21 24.69
C GLN A 329 -50.46 18.36 24.17
#